data_AF-A0A348NV62-F1
#
_entry.id   AF-A0A348NV62-F1
#
_cell.length_a   1.000
_cell.length_b   1.000
_cell.length_c   1.000
_cell.angle_alpha   90.00
_cell.angle_beta   90.00
_cell.angle_gamma   90.00
#
_symmetry.space_group_name_H-M   'P 1'
#
loop_
_entity.id
_entity.type
_entity.pdbx_description
1 polymer ?
#
loop_
_entity_poly.entity_id
_entity_poly.type
_entity_poly.pdbx_seq_one_letter_code
_entity_poly.pdbx_strand_id
1 'polypeptide(L)' 'MDLYTFVMPLGVITYILIVLAILTGKRIIKLKPVWHRIIAVLTLIFASLHAAIVISYNL' A
#
# COMPACT_ATOMS: atom_id res chain seq x y z
N MET A 1 17.65 12.88 8.31
CA MET A 1 16.96 12.09 7.27
C MET A 1 15.82 12.94 6.78
N ASP A 2 15.81 13.32 5.51
CA ASP A 2 14.73 14.13 4.96
C ASP A 2 13.43 13.35 5.01
N LEU A 3 12.33 14.01 5.37
CA LEU A 3 11.01 13.37 5.40
C LEU A 3 10.67 12.73 4.04
N TYR A 4 11.13 13.35 2.96
CA TYR A 4 11.04 12.86 1.59
C TYR A 4 11.68 11.48 1.40
N THR A 5 12.82 11.21 2.05
CA THR A 5 13.50 9.90 2.00
C THR A 5 12.71 8.78 2.68
N PHE A 6 11.73 9.10 3.53
CA PHE A 6 10.80 8.12 4.12
C PHE A 6 9.48 8.02 3.35
N VAL A 7 8.93 9.15 2.90
CA VAL A 7 7.63 9.20 2.20
C VAL A 7 7.69 8.48 0.85
N MET A 8 8.78 8.65 0.11
CA MET A 8 8.92 8.06 -1.22
C MET A 8 8.91 6.51 -1.18
N PRO A 9 9.75 5.81 -0.39
CA PRO A 9 9.69 4.34 -0.31
C PRO A 9 8.36 3.84 0.26
N LEU A 10 7.74 4.57 1.20
CA LEU A 10 6.41 4.24 1.70
C LEU A 10 5.34 4.28 0.60
N GLY A 11 5.39 5.30 -0.27
CA GLY A 11 4.50 5.41 -1.43
C GLY A 11 4.70 4.26 -2.42
N VAL A 12 5.95 3.88 -2.70
CA VAL A 12 6.28 2.73 -3.57
C VAL A 12 5.73 1.42 -2.99
N ILE A 13 5.93 1.17 -1.69
CA ILE A 13 5.39 -0.03 -1.02
C ILE A 13 3.87 -0.05 -1.11
N THR A 14 3.22 1.09 -0.85
CA THR A 14 1.77 1.23 -0.93
C THR A 14 1.27 0.90 -2.33
N TYR A 15 1.92 1.42 -3.36
CA TYR A 15 1.58 1.14 -4.75
C TYR A 15 1.71 -0.35 -5.10
N ILE A 16 2.79 -1.00 -4.67
CA ILE A 16 2.97 -2.45 -4.89
C ILE A 16 1.85 -3.24 -4.21
N LEU A 17 1.50 -2.89 -2.96
CA LEU A 17 0.41 -3.54 -2.23
C LEU A 17 -0.94 -3.37 -2.95
N ILE A 18 -1.24 -2.18 -3.46
CA ILE A 18 -2.44 -1.91 -4.28
C ILE A 18 -2.46 -2.82 -5.51
N VAL A 19 -1.35 -2.88 -6.26
CA VAL A 19 -1.26 -3.72 -7.46
C VAL A 19 -1.47 -5.19 -7.10
N LEU A 20 -0.83 -5.69 -6.04
CA LEU A 20 -1.02 -7.07 -5.58
C LEU A 20 -2.47 -7.33 -5.13
N ALA A 21 -3.10 -6.39 -4.43
CA ALA A 21 -4.51 -6.50 -4.02
C ALA A 21 -5.42 -6.63 -5.25
N ILE A 22 -5.19 -5.81 -6.29
CA ILE A 22 -5.96 -5.86 -7.55
C ILE A 22 -5.72 -7.18 -8.27
N LEU A 23 -4.46 -7.60 -8.46
CA LEU A 23 -4.11 -8.81 -9.21
C LEU A 23 -4.64 -10.08 -8.51
N THR A 24 -4.58 -10.13 -7.18
CA THR A 24 -5.13 -11.24 -6.39
C THR A 24 -6.66 -11.23 -6.37
N GLY A 25 -7.29 -10.05 -6.30
CA GLY A 25 -8.75 -9.88 -6.37
C GLY A 25 -9.32 -10.28 -7.73
N LYS A 26 -8.63 -9.95 -8.82
CA LYS A 26 -8.96 -10.39 -10.20
C LYS A 26 -8.59 -11.84 -10.48
N ARG A 27 -8.02 -12.58 -9.52
CA ARG A 27 -7.52 -13.96 -9.67
C ARG A 27 -6.50 -14.14 -10.81
N ILE A 28 -5.81 -13.07 -11.20
CA ILE A 28 -4.65 -13.15 -12.11
C ILE A 28 -3.51 -13.85 -11.38
N ILE A 29 -3.26 -13.44 -10.14
CA ILE A 29 -2.39 -14.16 -9.20
C ILE A 29 -3.28 -15.07 -8.34
N LYS A 30 -3.15 -16.38 -8.54
CA LYS A 30 -3.96 -17.39 -7.84
C LYS A 30 -3.41 -17.66 -6.44
N LEU A 31 -3.90 -16.91 -5.45
CA LEU A 31 -3.66 -17.17 -4.03
C LEU A 31 -4.95 -17.55 -3.32
N LYS A 32 -4.84 -18.16 -2.13
CA LYS A 32 -6.01 -18.41 -1.28
C LYS A 32 -6.70 -17.06 -0.95
N PRO A 33 -8.04 -16.98 -0.89
CA PRO A 33 -8.75 -15.74 -0.59
C PRO A 33 -8.32 -15.06 0.71
N VAL A 34 -7.84 -15.85 1.69
CA VAL A 34 -7.27 -15.34 2.95
C VAL A 34 -6.09 -14.39 2.70
N TRP A 35 -5.21 -14.70 1.75
CA TRP A 35 -4.06 -13.85 1.42
C TRP A 35 -4.49 -12.55 0.76
N HIS A 36 -5.49 -12.57 -0.13
CA HIS A 36 -6.05 -11.34 -0.70
C HIS A 36 -6.59 -10.43 0.40
N ARG A 37 -7.33 -10.98 1.38
CA ARG A 37 -7.84 -10.21 2.51
C ARG A 37 -6.72 -9.57 3.33
N ILE A 38 -5.65 -10.31 3.61
CA ILE A 38 -4.48 -9.78 4.35
C ILE A 38 -3.82 -8.66 3.55
N ILE A 39 -3.55 -8.87 2.25
CA ILE A 39 -2.92 -7.87 1.38
C ILE A 39 -3.80 -6.61 1.31
N ALA A 40 -5.11 -6.76 1.16
CA ALA A 40 -6.04 -5.62 1.10
C ALA A 40 -6.05 -4.82 2.41
N VAL A 41 -6.04 -5.48 3.58
CA VAL A 41 -5.96 -4.80 4.89
C VAL A 41 -4.63 -4.06 5.03
N LEU A 42 -3.51 -4.70 4.69
CA LEU A 42 -2.20 -4.04 4.71
C LEU A 42 -2.15 -2.84 3.78
N THR A 43 -2.72 -2.97 2.57
CA THR A 43 -2.83 -1.87 1.60
C THR A 43 -3.55 -0.68 2.22
N LEU A 44 -4.66 -0.92 2.90
CA LEU A 44 -5.48 0.12 3.52
C LEU A 44 -4.71 0.86 4.62
N ILE A 45 -3.98 0.13 5.46
CA ILE A 45 -3.15 0.70 6.53
C ILE A 45 -2.03 1.56 5.95
N PHE A 46 -1.27 1.03 4.99
CA PHE A 46 -0.15 1.74 4.37
C PHE A 46 -0.61 2.97 3.57
N ALA A 47 -1.72 2.86 2.84
CA ALA A 47 -2.30 3.99 2.10
C ALA A 47 -2.76 5.10 3.05
N SER A 48 -3.40 4.73 4.17
CA SER A 48 -3.84 5.69 5.18
C SER A 48 -2.65 6.39 5.83
N LEU A 49 -1.60 5.64 6.20
CA LEU A 49 -0.37 6.21 6.76
C LEU A 49 0.35 7.11 5.76
N HIS A 50 0.49 6.68 4.50
CA HIS A 50 1.11 7.48 3.45
C HIS A 50 0.35 8.80 3.24
N ALA A 51 -0.97 8.73 3.10
CA ALA A 51 -1.82 9.92 2.95
C ALA A 51 -1.74 10.83 4.19
N ALA A 52 -1.78 10.28 5.41
CA ALA A 52 -1.69 11.05 6.64
C ALA A 52 -0.36 11.82 6.72
N ILE A 53 0.76 11.20 6.34
CA ILE A 53 2.07 11.86 6.33
C ILE A 53 2.11 12.96 5.25
N VAL A 54 1.68 12.66 4.02
CA VAL A 54 1.68 13.65 2.92
C VAL A 54 0.87 14.88 3.30
N ILE A 55 -0.34 14.70 3.85
CA ILE A 55 -1.20 15.80 4.30
C ILE A 55 -0.59 16.55 5.48
N SER A 56 -0.07 15.85 6.50
CA SER A 56 0.43 16.50 7.72
C SER A 56 1.65 17.38 7.48
N TYR A 57 2.45 17.05 6.46
CA TYR A 57 3.66 17.78 6.13
C TYR A 57 3.52 18.65 4.87
N ASN A 58 2.31 18.77 4.31
CA ASN A 58 2.04 19.50 3.05
C ASN A 58 3.04 19.14 1.95
N LEU A 59 3.29 17.84 1.78
CA LEU A 59 4.15 17.30 0.72
C LEU A 59 3.37 17.08 -0.58
#